data_AF-A0LHN3-F1
#
_entry.id   AF-A0LHN3-F1
#
_cell.length_a   1.000
_cell.length_b   1.000
_cell.length_c   1.000
_cell.angle_alpha   90.00
_cell.angle_beta   90.00
_cell.angle_gamma   90.00
#
_symmetry.space_group_name_H-M   'P 1'
#
loop_
_entity.id
_entity.type
_entity.pdbx_description
1 polymer ?
#
loop_
_entity_poly.entity_id
_entity_poly.type
_entity_poly.pdbx_seq_one_letter_code
_entity_poly.pdbx_strand_id
1 'polypeptide(L)'
;MESKGLGKYSLSFGLSLAVTSVLSALLVVIKELNEGTVLAWMKQATGHHWVTHGVFNLVAFVVLGFLFAAMSRSPATKEPFGNLTGVVVGTVLASASIIAGFFLVVS
;
A
#
# COMPACT_ATOMS: atom_id res chain seq x y z
N MET A 1 23.79 -14.46 -17.51
CA MET A 1 22.87 -13.33 -17.77
C MET A 1 23.20 -12.24 -16.77
N GLU A 2 23.65 -11.08 -17.21
CA GLU A 2 23.71 -9.90 -16.32
C GLU A 2 22.27 -9.56 -15.91
N SER A 3 21.98 -9.55 -14.61
CA SER A 3 20.73 -8.96 -14.15
C SER A 3 20.82 -7.47 -14.42
N LYS A 4 20.03 -6.96 -15.37
CA LYS A 4 19.73 -5.53 -15.38
C LYS A 4 19.23 -5.18 -13.97
N GLY A 5 19.80 -4.16 -13.34
CA GLY A 5 19.30 -3.68 -12.04
C GLY A 5 17.90 -3.09 -12.19
N LEU A 6 17.15 -3.03 -11.09
CA LEU A 6 15.90 -2.29 -11.06
C LEU A 6 16.16 -0.79 -11.26
N GLY A 7 15.37 -0.17 -12.12
CA GLY A 7 15.35 1.29 -12.24
C GLY A 7 14.83 1.93 -10.96
N LYS A 8 15.36 3.11 -10.61
CA LYS A 8 15.00 3.89 -9.42
C LYS A 8 13.48 3.92 -9.15
N TYR A 9 12.68 4.33 -10.13
CA TYR A 9 11.23 4.45 -9.95
C TYR A 9 10.52 3.10 -9.80
N SER A 10 10.98 2.04 -10.48
CA SER A 10 10.42 0.70 -10.33
C SER A 10 10.62 0.17 -8.91
N LEU A 11 11.81 0.36 -8.33
CA LEU A 11 12.07 0.00 -6.94
C LEU A 11 11.23 0.84 -5.98
N SER A 12 11.25 2.17 -6.12
CA SER A 12 10.55 3.08 -5.22
C SER A 12 9.03 2.89 -5.23
N PHE A 13 8.42 2.77 -6.41
CA PHE A 13 6.97 2.54 -6.49
C PHE A 13 6.58 1.10 -6.16
N GLY A 14 7.46 0.11 -6.37
CA GLY A 14 7.24 -1.24 -5.86
C GLY A 14 7.20 -1.29 -4.33
N LEU A 15 8.13 -0.61 -3.65
CA LEU A 15 8.11 -0.47 -2.19
C LEU A 15 6.90 0.33 -1.72
N SER A 16 6.54 1.40 -2.45
CA SER A 16 5.33 2.18 -2.15
C SER A 16 4.06 1.33 -2.22
N LEU A 17 3.93 0.47 -3.23
CA LEU A 17 2.82 -0.47 -3.34
C LEU A 17 2.76 -1.42 -2.14
N ALA A 18 3.90 -1.99 -1.76
CA ALA A 18 3.99 -2.92 -0.62
C ALA A 18 3.51 -2.26 0.68
N VAL A 19 3.97 -1.04 0.98
CA VAL A 19 3.56 -0.29 2.17
C VAL A 19 2.09 0.14 2.08
N THR A 20 1.66 0.68 0.94
CA THR A 20 0.28 1.13 0.73
C THR A 20 -0.72 0.00 0.84
N SER A 21 -0.36 -1.21 0.38
CA SER A 21 -1.21 -2.40 0.53
C SER A 21 -1.50 -2.71 2.01
N VAL A 22 -0.46 -2.70 2.85
CA VAL A 22 -0.61 -2.94 4.29
C VAL A 22 -1.42 -1.83 4.94
N LEU A 23 -1.13 -0.56 4.64
CA LEU A 23 -1.88 0.58 5.16
C LEU A 23 -3.36 0.52 4.75
N SER A 24 -3.66 0.13 3.51
CA SER A 24 -5.01 -0.04 3.02
C SER A 24 -5.75 -1.12 3.80
N ALA A 25 -5.13 -2.28 4.06
CA ALA A 25 -5.74 -3.35 4.85
C ALA A 25 -6.02 -2.91 6.29
N LEU A 26 -5.06 -2.23 6.94
CA LEU A 26 -5.26 -1.69 8.28
C LEU A 26 -6.38 -0.63 8.30
N LEU A 27 -6.46 0.24 7.29
CA LEU A 27 -7.52 1.24 7.20
C LEU A 27 -8.91 0.60 7.03
N VAL A 28 -9.02 -0.56 6.35
CA VAL A 28 -10.27 -1.33 6.34
C VAL A 28 -10.63 -1.75 7.75
N VAL A 29 -9.74 -2.44 8.47
CA VAL A 29 -10.05 -2.90 9.84
C VAL A 29 -10.42 -1.73 10.75
N ILE A 30 -9.65 -0.63 10.70
CA ILE A 30 -9.89 0.55 11.55
C ILE A 30 -11.24 1.19 11.22
N LYS A 31 -11.56 1.43 9.94
CA LYS A 31 -12.81 2.13 9.59
C LYS A 31 -14.02 1.27 9.95
N GLU A 32 -13.98 -0.04 9.69
CA GLU A 32 -15.10 -0.93 9.96
C GLU A 32 -15.32 -1.13 11.48
N LEU A 33 -14.26 -1.15 12.30
CA LEU A 33 -14.39 -1.20 13.76
C LEU A 33 -14.86 0.12 14.41
N ASN A 34 -14.83 1.22 13.66
CA ASN A 34 -15.07 2.58 14.18
C ASN A 34 -16.16 3.29 13.36
N GLU A 35 -17.34 2.67 13.24
CA GLU A 35 -18.43 3.15 12.40
C GLU A 35 -18.84 4.60 12.71
N GLY A 36 -19.01 4.92 14.00
CA GLY A 36 -19.49 6.21 14.46
C GLY A 36 -18.48 7.36 14.38
N THR A 37 -17.20 7.06 14.10
CA THR A 37 -16.14 8.07 14.06
C THR A 37 -15.44 8.06 12.71
N VAL A 38 -14.55 7.09 12.47
CA VAL A 38 -13.69 7.04 11.28
C VAL A 38 -14.53 6.85 10.02
N LEU A 39 -15.40 5.84 9.99
CA LEU A 39 -16.18 5.53 8.80
C LEU A 39 -17.26 6.57 8.53
N ALA A 40 -17.91 7.11 9.57
CA ALA A 40 -18.82 8.25 9.45
C ALA A 40 -18.12 9.48 8.85
N TRP A 41 -16.94 9.83 9.35
CA TRP A 41 -16.13 10.92 8.79
C TRP A 41 -15.73 10.64 7.33
N MET A 42 -15.32 9.41 7.01
CA MET A 42 -14.99 9.05 5.63
C MET A 42 -16.20 9.15 4.69
N LYS A 43 -17.41 8.79 5.15
CA LYS A 43 -18.65 9.02 4.39
C LYS A 43 -18.93 10.51 4.21
N GLN A 44 -18.75 11.33 5.24
CA GLN A 44 -18.96 12.77 5.17
C GLN A 44 -18.01 13.46 4.17
N ALA A 45 -16.75 13.03 4.12
CA ALA A 45 -15.72 13.67 3.30
C ALA A 45 -15.98 13.59 1.78
N THR A 46 -16.53 12.48 1.28
CA THR A 46 -16.72 12.26 -0.18
C THR A 46 -18.10 11.70 -0.56
N GLY A 47 -19.01 11.57 0.40
CA GLY A 47 -20.29 10.88 0.23
C GLY A 47 -20.19 9.35 0.32
N HIS A 48 -18.99 8.76 0.23
CA HIS A 48 -18.80 7.32 0.26
C HIS A 48 -17.44 6.92 0.85
N HIS A 49 -17.45 6.24 1.99
CA HIS A 49 -16.22 5.78 2.67
C HIS A 49 -15.21 5.02 1.77
N TRP A 50 -15.65 4.22 0.80
CA TRP A 50 -14.73 3.57 -0.15
C TRP A 50 -14.07 4.55 -1.13
N VAL A 51 -14.72 5.67 -1.47
CA VAL A 51 -14.12 6.72 -2.30
C VAL A 51 -13.02 7.43 -1.50
N THR A 52 -13.33 7.85 -0.25
CA THR A 52 -12.31 8.42 0.66
C THR A 52 -11.14 7.46 0.88
N HIS A 53 -11.41 6.16 1.05
CA HIS A 53 -10.39 5.11 1.16
C HIS A 53 -9.50 5.05 -0.09
N GLY A 54 -10.11 5.03 -1.28
CA GLY A 54 -9.37 5.01 -2.55
C GLY A 54 -8.48 6.25 -2.73
N VAL A 55 -8.98 7.43 -2.35
CA VAL A 55 -8.20 8.67 -2.35
C VAL A 55 -6.99 8.57 -1.41
N PHE A 56 -7.18 8.06 -0.19
CA PHE A 56 -6.07 7.85 0.74
C PHE A 56 -5.01 6.89 0.18
N ASN A 57 -5.44 5.78 -0.42
CA ASN A 57 -4.52 4.84 -1.04
C ASN A 57 -3.74 5.49 -2.19
N LEU A 58 -4.40 6.25 -3.05
CA LEU A 58 -3.74 6.95 -4.17
C LEU A 58 -2.71 7.96 -3.65
N VAL A 59 -3.10 8.80 -2.68
CA VAL A 59 -2.19 9.79 -2.08
C VAL A 59 -1.01 9.10 -1.41
N ALA A 60 -1.24 8.08 -0.59
CA ALA A 60 -0.17 7.33 0.07
C ALA A 60 0.79 6.70 -0.95
N PHE A 61 0.25 6.04 -1.99
CA PHE A 61 1.05 5.42 -3.04
C PHE A 61 1.94 6.42 -3.78
N VAL A 62 1.38 7.57 -4.18
CA VAL A 62 2.12 8.59 -4.92
C VAL A 62 3.16 9.27 -4.02
N VAL A 63 2.77 9.69 -2.81
CA VAL A 63 3.66 10.38 -1.87
C VAL A 63 4.82 9.48 -1.45
N LEU A 64 4.54 8.23 -1.05
CA LEU A 64 5.58 7.29 -0.66
C LEU A 64 6.47 6.91 -1.85
N GLY A 65 5.91 6.76 -3.05
CA GLY A 65 6.67 6.46 -4.26
C GLY A 65 7.71 7.54 -4.57
N PHE A 66 7.29 8.80 -4.52
CA PHE A 66 8.21 9.93 -4.72
C PHE A 66 9.16 10.13 -3.53
N LEU A 67 8.72 9.90 -2.29
CA LEU A 67 9.58 9.96 -1.11
C LEU A 67 10.71 8.91 -1.19
N PHE A 68 10.38 7.66 -1.50
CA PHE A 68 11.36 6.59 -1.69
C PHE A 68 12.29 6.87 -2.88
N ALA A 69 11.77 7.48 -3.95
CA ALA A 69 12.60 7.93 -5.06
C ALA A 69 13.55 9.06 -4.64
N ALA A 70 13.10 10.04 -3.86
CA ALA A 70 13.93 11.14 -3.38
C ALA A 70 15.05 10.64 -2.46
N MET A 71 14.78 9.64 -1.62
CA MET A 71 15.78 9.03 -0.74
C MET A 71 16.75 8.08 -1.46
N SER A 72 16.43 7.64 -2.68
CA SER A 72 17.27 6.74 -3.46
C SER A 72 18.47 7.49 -4.05
N ARG A 73 19.67 7.16 -3.55
CA ARG A 73 20.95 7.81 -3.90
C ARG A 73 21.53 7.43 -5.28
N SER A 74 20.96 6.43 -5.98
CA SER A 74 21.46 5.96 -7.28
C SER A 74 20.32 5.77 -8.30
N PRO A 75 20.51 6.09 -9.60
CA PRO A 75 19.53 5.84 -10.67
C PRO A 75 19.24 4.36 -10.91
N ALA A 76 20.20 3.48 -10.59
CA ALA A 76 20.09 2.04 -10.67
C ALA A 76 20.61 1.42 -9.37
N THR A 77 19.82 0.54 -8.76
CA THR A 77 20.25 -0.25 -7.61
C THR A 77 20.68 -1.64 -8.09
N LYS A 78 21.61 -2.26 -7.35
CA LYS A 78 21.99 -3.66 -7.56
C LYS A 78 20.94 -4.65 -7.05
N GLU A 79 19.74 -4.16 -6.70
CA GLU A 79 18.67 -5.00 -6.16
C GLU A 79 18.19 -5.99 -7.24
N PRO A 80 18.23 -7.30 -6.97
CA PRO A 80 17.67 -8.30 -7.86
C PRO A 80 16.16 -8.10 -7.98
N PHE A 81 15.64 -8.15 -9.21
CA PHE A 81 14.21 -8.10 -9.51
C PHE A 81 13.37 -9.09 -8.67
N GLY A 82 13.93 -10.26 -8.32
CA GLY A 82 13.25 -11.29 -7.52
C GLY A 82 12.91 -10.86 -6.09
N ASN A 83 13.77 -10.06 -5.45
CA ASN A 83 13.56 -9.64 -4.05
C ASN A 83 12.39 -8.68 -3.93
N LEU A 84 12.32 -7.66 -4.79
CA LEU A 84 11.20 -6.71 -4.80
C LEU A 84 9.88 -7.40 -5.13
N THR A 85 9.89 -8.31 -6.10
CA THR A 85 8.70 -9.07 -6.49
C THR A 85 8.17 -9.88 -5.31
N GLY A 86 9.05 -10.60 -4.59
CA GLY A 86 8.68 -11.34 -3.39
C GLY A 86 8.09 -10.45 -2.29
N VAL A 87 8.68 -9.27 -2.05
CA VAL A 87 8.16 -8.30 -1.07
C VAL A 87 6.76 -7.81 -1.46
N VAL A 88 6.54 -7.42 -2.71
CA VAL A 88 5.23 -6.94 -3.18
C VAL A 88 4.19 -8.05 -3.07
N VAL A 89 4.49 -9.25 -3.59
CA VAL A 89 3.56 -10.38 -3.52
C VAL A 89 3.26 -10.74 -2.07
N GLY A 90 4.27 -10.86 -1.22
CA GLY A 90 4.11 -11.20 0.18
C GLY A 90 3.26 -10.18 0.94
N THR A 91 3.49 -8.89 0.74
CA THR A 91 2.70 -7.83 1.41
C THR A 91 1.27 -7.76 0.91
N VAL A 92 1.02 -7.96 -0.40
CA VAL A 92 -0.34 -8.04 -0.95
C VAL A 92 -1.09 -9.24 -0.39
N LEU A 93 -0.48 -10.42 -0.36
CA LEU A 93 -1.10 -11.62 0.20
C LEU A 93 -1.38 -11.48 1.71
N ALA A 94 -0.44 -10.90 2.46
CA ALA A 94 -0.64 -10.61 3.88
C ALA A 94 -1.79 -9.60 4.08
N SER A 95 -1.83 -8.53 3.28
CA SER A 95 -2.90 -7.51 3.32
C SER A 95 -4.27 -8.10 3.00
N ALA A 96 -4.35 -8.94 1.97
CA ALA A 96 -5.57 -9.66 1.62
C ALA A 96 -6.01 -10.60 2.74
N SER A 97 -5.06 -11.31 3.36
CA SER A 97 -5.33 -12.20 4.50
C SER A 97 -5.84 -11.43 5.73
N ILE A 98 -5.33 -10.23 5.99
CA ILE A 98 -5.82 -9.35 7.06
C ILE A 98 -7.28 -8.97 6.82
N ILE A 99 -7.61 -8.50 5.61
CA ILE A 99 -8.97 -8.10 5.26
C ILE A 99 -9.92 -9.31 5.30
N ALA A 100 -9.53 -10.42 4.69
CA ALA A 100 -10.33 -11.65 4.70
C ALA A 100 -10.54 -12.17 6.13
N GLY A 101 -9.49 -12.23 6.93
CA GLY A 101 -9.56 -12.66 8.32
C GLY A 101 -10.49 -11.77 9.16
N PHE A 102 -10.43 -10.45 8.96
CA PHE A 102 -11.37 -9.53 9.60
C PHE A 102 -12.83 -9.84 9.26
N PHE A 103 -13.16 -9.99 7.97
CA PHE A 103 -14.54 -10.28 7.56
C PHE A 103 -15.02 -11.71 7.84
N LEU A 104 -14.10 -12.67 8.00
CA LEU A 104 -14.46 -14.05 8.30
C LEU A 104 -14.60 -14.33 9.80
N VAL A 105 -14.01 -13.49 10.67
CA VAL A 105 -13.90 -13.76 12.11
C VAL A 105 -14.55 -12.68 12.97
N VAL A 106 -14.54 -11.41 12.52
CA VAL A 106 -14.87 -10.26 13.38
C VAL A 106 -16.12 -9.51 12.92
N SER A 107 -16.29 -9.29 11.61
CA SER A 107 -17.36 -8.43 11.06
C SER A 107 -18.77 -9.00 11.24
#